data_AF-A0A0E0MQW4-F1
#
_entry.id   AF-A0A0E0MQW4-F1
#
_cell.length_a   1.000
_cell.length_b   1.000
_cell.length_c   1.000
_cell.angle_alpha   90.00
_cell.angle_beta   90.00
_cell.angle_gamma   90.00
#
_symmetry.space_group_name_H-M   'P 1'
#
loop_
_entity.id
_entity.type
_entity.pdbx_description
1 polymer ?
#
loop_
_entity_poly.entity_id
_entity_poly.type
_entity_poly.pdbx_seq_one_letter_code
_entity_poly.pdbx_strand_id
1 'polypeptide(L)'
;MQQSIMSTLPLLLLLLFSSLFPAPSHAWGIHGHLIGRLSDAAAAAVRGLLPSYAGGNLSSLCSWADGVKLRYPWSAPLHYIDTPDHLCSYTYDRDCKDEDSFRGRCVAGAINNYTSQLLTYDATSPSTQYNLTQALLFLAHFVGDIHQPLHVGFTSDKGGNTIDVHWYTRKTVLHHVWDDNIIETAENDYYGEGVAEFVDALMQNITGEWSQRVPGWEECSKNQTTCPDTYASESIAAACDWAYKDVTEDSLLEDAYFGSRLPVVNLRLAQGGVRLAATLNRIFS
;
A
#
# COMPACT_ATOMS: atom_id res chain seq x y z
N MET A 1 -34.52 -56.21 -18.86
CA MET A 1 -34.76 -54.99 -18.05
C MET A 1 -33.42 -54.56 -17.50
N GLN A 2 -32.72 -53.71 -18.24
CA GLN A 2 -31.31 -53.38 -18.04
C GLN A 2 -31.21 -51.87 -18.08
N GLN A 3 -31.21 -51.24 -16.91
CA GLN A 3 -30.95 -49.82 -16.71
C GLN A 3 -30.20 -49.66 -15.41
N SER A 4 -29.23 -48.73 -15.42
CA SER A 4 -28.46 -48.13 -14.32
C SER A 4 -26.95 -48.29 -14.56
N ILE A 5 -26.09 -47.27 -14.49
CA ILE A 5 -26.18 -45.84 -14.17
C ILE A 5 -25.00 -45.20 -14.92
N MET A 6 -25.23 -44.09 -15.62
CA MET A 6 -24.18 -43.28 -16.24
C MET A 6 -23.28 -42.65 -15.17
N SER A 7 -21.97 -42.76 -15.40
CA SER A 7 -20.88 -42.06 -14.74
C SER A 7 -21.16 -40.56 -14.63
N THR A 8 -21.42 -40.08 -13.41
CA THR A 8 -21.57 -38.65 -13.09
C THR A 8 -21.13 -38.39 -11.65
N LEU A 9 -19.82 -38.44 -11.38
CA LEU A 9 -19.22 -37.82 -10.18
C LEU A 9 -17.68 -37.81 -10.29
N PRO A 10 -16.98 -36.67 -10.12
CA PRO A 10 -17.45 -35.32 -10.33
C PRO A 10 -16.41 -34.40 -11.01
N LEU A 11 -16.92 -33.55 -11.91
CA LEU A 11 -16.31 -32.29 -12.36
C LEU A 11 -16.24 -31.24 -11.21
N LEU A 12 -16.33 -31.65 -9.94
CA LEU A 12 -16.29 -30.75 -8.77
C LEU A 12 -14.88 -30.49 -8.24
N LEU A 13 -13.86 -31.29 -8.62
CA LEU A 13 -12.51 -31.10 -8.06
C LEU A 13 -11.74 -29.92 -8.66
N LEU A 14 -12.21 -29.34 -9.76
CA LEU A 14 -11.56 -28.23 -10.47
C LEU A 14 -12.08 -26.83 -10.08
N LEU A 15 -13.07 -26.74 -9.18
CA LEU A 15 -13.65 -25.46 -8.73
C LEU A 15 -13.22 -25.03 -7.32
N LEU A 16 -12.32 -25.77 -6.66
CA LEU A 16 -11.85 -25.47 -5.30
C LEU A 16 -10.46 -24.81 -5.25
N PHE A 17 -9.86 -24.49 -6.39
CA PHE A 17 -8.52 -23.89 -6.48
C PHE A 17 -8.54 -22.41 -6.92
N SER A 18 -9.65 -21.71 -6.69
CA SER A 18 -9.85 -20.34 -7.19
C SER A 18 -10.17 -19.30 -6.11
N SER A 19 -9.62 -19.42 -4.89
CA SER A 19 -9.79 -18.37 -3.86
C SER A 19 -8.71 -18.39 -2.77
N LEU A 20 -7.43 -18.37 -3.16
CA LEU A 20 -6.29 -18.12 -2.25
C LEU A 20 -5.40 -17.00 -2.82
N PHE A 21 -6.02 -15.97 -3.39
CA PHE A 21 -5.32 -14.73 -3.70
C PHE A 21 -5.94 -13.62 -2.86
N PRO A 22 -5.13 -12.81 -2.16
CA PRO A 22 -5.64 -11.64 -1.48
C PRO A 22 -6.39 -10.79 -2.51
N ALA A 23 -7.60 -10.36 -2.14
CA ALA A 23 -8.29 -9.33 -2.90
C ALA A 23 -7.37 -8.10 -2.97
N PRO A 24 -7.44 -7.29 -4.04
CA PRO A 24 -6.71 -6.02 -4.05
C PRO A 24 -7.06 -5.24 -2.78
N SER A 25 -6.05 -4.83 -2.00
CA SER A 25 -6.31 -4.06 -0.80
C SER A 25 -6.82 -2.69 -1.22
N HIS A 26 -8.06 -2.41 -0.85
CA HIS A 26 -8.69 -1.13 -1.14
C HIS A 26 -8.38 -0.09 -0.05
N ALA A 27 -8.02 -0.56 1.14
CA ALA A 27 -7.88 0.27 2.32
C ALA A 27 -6.59 1.13 2.29
N TRP A 28 -5.48 0.61 1.78
CA TRP A 28 -4.28 1.44 1.50
C TRP A 28 -4.41 2.28 0.22
N GLY A 29 -5.53 2.18 -0.51
CA GLY A 29 -5.90 3.12 -1.58
C GLY A 29 -6.38 4.48 -1.08
N ILE A 30 -6.70 4.61 0.22
CA ILE A 30 -7.22 5.82 0.87
C ILE A 30 -6.30 7.04 0.68
N HIS A 31 -4.99 6.84 0.62
CA HIS A 31 -4.03 7.92 0.36
C HIS A 31 -4.28 8.66 -0.95
N GLY A 32 -4.84 7.98 -1.96
CA GLY A 32 -5.24 8.60 -3.22
C GLY A 32 -6.36 9.62 -3.08
N HIS A 33 -7.14 9.56 -1.99
CA HIS A 33 -8.16 10.57 -1.67
C HIS A 33 -7.54 11.84 -1.06
N LEU A 34 -6.31 11.76 -0.55
CA LEU A 34 -5.60 12.89 0.06
C LEU A 34 -4.91 13.81 -0.97
N ILE A 35 -5.28 13.69 -2.26
CA ILE A 35 -4.85 14.57 -3.36
C ILE A 35 -5.31 16.03 -3.23
N GLY A 36 -6.15 16.36 -2.25
CA GLY A 36 -6.54 17.74 -1.95
C GLY A 36 -5.39 18.67 -1.57
N ARG A 37 -4.17 18.15 -1.37
CA ARG A 37 -2.95 18.90 -1.07
C ARG A 37 -2.03 19.15 -2.28
N LEU A 38 -2.50 18.83 -3.49
CA LEU A 38 -1.74 19.09 -4.73
C LEU A 38 -1.72 20.59 -5.07
N SER A 39 -0.60 21.06 -5.62
CA SER A 39 -0.51 22.35 -6.30
C SER A 39 -1.36 22.35 -7.57
N ASP A 40 -1.73 23.53 -8.10
CA ASP A 40 -2.51 23.62 -9.34
C ASP A 40 -1.83 22.91 -10.51
N ALA A 41 -0.49 23.04 -10.61
CA ALA A 41 0.31 22.38 -11.64
C ALA A 41 0.28 20.85 -11.50
N ALA A 42 0.51 20.33 -10.29
CA ALA A 42 0.45 18.90 -10.04
C ALA A 42 -0.96 18.34 -10.24
N ALA A 43 -1.99 19.05 -9.80
CA ALA A 43 -3.39 18.68 -10.02
C ALA A 43 -3.77 18.67 -11.50
N ALA A 44 -3.21 19.58 -12.31
CA ALA A 44 -3.41 19.59 -13.76
C ALA A 44 -2.69 18.41 -14.44
N ALA A 45 -1.43 18.14 -14.09
CA ALA A 45 -0.65 17.03 -14.63
C ALA A 45 -1.28 15.67 -14.27
N VAL A 46 -1.68 15.46 -13.01
CA VAL A 46 -2.40 14.25 -12.57
C VAL A 46 -3.68 14.06 -13.38
N ARG A 47 -4.51 15.11 -13.53
CA ARG A 47 -5.72 15.04 -14.36
C ARG A 47 -5.43 14.73 -15.83
N GLY A 48 -4.32 15.26 -16.38
CA GLY A 48 -3.90 15.00 -17.76
C GLY A 48 -3.40 13.57 -18.00
N LEU A 49 -2.79 12.95 -16.98
CA LEU A 49 -2.30 11.57 -17.05
C LEU A 49 -3.38 10.52 -16.77
N LEU A 50 -4.42 10.87 -16.02
CA LEU A 50 -5.50 9.95 -15.70
C LEU A 50 -6.38 9.65 -16.92
N PRO A 51 -6.83 8.40 -17.09
CA PRO A 51 -7.77 8.06 -18.15
C PRO A 51 -9.14 8.68 -17.86
N SER A 52 -9.90 8.98 -18.93
CA SER A 52 -11.18 9.68 -18.82
C SER A 52 -12.20 8.99 -17.90
N TYR A 53 -12.20 7.66 -17.82
CA TYR A 53 -13.10 6.90 -16.96
C TYR A 53 -12.81 7.06 -15.46
N ALA A 54 -11.63 7.56 -15.08
CA ALA A 54 -11.31 7.87 -13.69
C ALA A 54 -11.99 9.15 -13.19
N GLY A 55 -12.60 9.96 -14.07
CA GLY A 55 -13.26 11.20 -13.69
C GLY A 55 -12.35 12.23 -13.02
N GLY A 56 -11.04 12.15 -13.26
CA GLY A 56 -10.02 12.98 -12.59
C GLY A 56 -9.72 12.56 -11.14
N ASN A 57 -10.26 11.44 -10.67
CA ASN A 57 -10.02 10.94 -9.32
C ASN A 57 -8.92 9.86 -9.32
N LEU A 58 -7.73 10.21 -8.82
CA LEU A 58 -6.60 9.27 -8.68
C LEU A 58 -6.95 8.09 -7.76
N SER A 59 -7.71 8.32 -6.69
CA SER A 59 -8.02 7.30 -5.70
C SER A 59 -8.77 6.10 -6.28
N SER A 60 -9.60 6.34 -7.31
CA SER A 60 -10.35 5.31 -8.01
C SER A 60 -9.47 4.26 -8.71
N LEU A 61 -8.19 4.58 -8.92
CA LEU A 61 -7.22 3.72 -9.59
C LEU A 61 -6.03 3.36 -8.70
N CYS A 62 -6.04 3.72 -7.40
CA CYS A 62 -4.94 3.39 -6.51
C CYS A 62 -4.73 1.88 -6.34
N SER A 63 -5.75 1.04 -6.49
CA SER A 63 -5.61 -0.43 -6.45
C SER A 63 -5.21 -1.07 -7.78
N TRP A 64 -4.99 -0.28 -8.84
CA TRP A 64 -4.67 -0.81 -10.16
C TRP A 64 -3.37 -1.66 -10.17
N ALA A 65 -2.36 -1.27 -9.39
CA ALA A 65 -1.07 -1.96 -9.33
C ALA A 65 -1.22 -3.40 -8.82
N ASP A 66 -2.06 -3.63 -7.81
CA ASP A 66 -2.42 -4.98 -7.34
C ASP A 66 -3.08 -5.81 -8.45
N GLY A 67 -4.04 -5.20 -9.16
CA GLY A 67 -4.79 -5.86 -10.22
C GLY A 67 -3.94 -6.30 -11.42
N VAL A 68 -2.74 -5.75 -11.59
CA VAL A 68 -1.83 -6.09 -12.70
C VAL A 68 -0.67 -7.00 -12.31
N LYS A 69 -0.51 -7.40 -11.04
CA LYS A 69 0.56 -8.32 -10.60
C LYS A 69 0.64 -9.60 -11.45
N LEU A 70 -0.50 -10.17 -11.85
CA LEU A 70 -0.54 -11.35 -12.73
C LEU A 70 -0.18 -11.05 -14.19
N ARG A 71 -0.56 -9.87 -14.68
CA ARG A 71 -0.26 -9.43 -16.05
C ARG A 71 1.19 -8.97 -16.19
N TYR A 72 1.76 -8.44 -15.11
CA TYR A 72 3.11 -7.94 -14.99
C TYR A 72 3.80 -8.62 -13.80
N PRO A 73 4.18 -9.91 -13.92
CA PRO A 73 4.77 -10.65 -12.80
C PRO A 73 6.01 -9.99 -12.21
N TRP A 74 6.74 -9.21 -13.03
CA TRP A 74 7.88 -8.43 -12.60
C TRP A 74 7.54 -7.34 -11.57
N SER A 75 6.27 -6.94 -11.45
CA SER A 75 5.84 -5.91 -10.50
C SER A 75 5.54 -6.46 -9.12
N ALA A 76 5.34 -7.77 -8.95
CA ALA A 76 4.93 -8.34 -7.65
C ALA A 76 5.91 -8.03 -6.50
N PRO A 77 7.25 -8.17 -6.66
CA PRO A 77 8.21 -7.82 -5.60
C PRO A 77 8.29 -6.31 -5.32
N LEU A 78 7.69 -5.46 -6.17
CA LEU A 78 7.74 -4.02 -6.02
C LEU A 78 6.76 -3.49 -4.96
N HIS A 79 5.91 -4.35 -4.38
CA HIS A 79 4.93 -3.96 -3.37
C HIS A 79 5.48 -3.99 -1.95
N TYR A 80 6.63 -4.62 -1.71
CA TYR A 80 7.15 -4.83 -0.36
C TYR A 80 8.67 -4.75 -0.29
N ILE A 81 9.19 -4.85 0.94
CA ILE A 81 10.59 -5.02 1.30
C ILE A 81 10.66 -6.12 2.35
N ASP A 82 11.47 -7.13 2.08
CA ASP A 82 11.81 -8.16 3.07
C ASP A 82 13.02 -7.72 3.89
N THR A 83 12.85 -7.65 5.21
CA THR A 83 13.93 -7.34 6.16
C THR A 83 14.32 -8.59 6.97
N PRO A 84 15.57 -8.68 7.46
CA PRO A 84 15.98 -9.78 8.33
C PRO A 84 15.15 -9.83 9.62
N ASP A 85 14.76 -11.03 10.01
CA ASP A 85 13.94 -11.30 11.18
C ASP A 85 14.49 -10.63 12.44
N HIS A 86 13.59 -9.98 13.19
CA HIS A 86 13.85 -9.34 14.48
C HIS A 86 14.91 -8.23 14.46
N LEU A 87 15.42 -7.85 13.29
CA LEU A 87 16.44 -6.81 13.17
C LEU A 87 15.84 -5.40 13.31
N CYS A 88 14.55 -5.26 13.03
CA CYS A 88 13.75 -4.04 13.21
C CYS A 88 14.42 -2.78 12.62
N SER A 89 15.15 -2.95 11.52
CA SER A 89 15.82 -1.87 10.80
C SER A 89 15.89 -2.20 9.33
N TYR A 90 15.92 -1.16 8.52
CA TYR A 90 15.98 -1.24 7.07
C TYR A 90 17.24 -0.55 6.55
N THR A 91 17.89 -1.14 5.55
CA THR A 91 18.85 -0.43 4.69
C THR A 91 18.68 -0.83 3.23
N TYR A 92 18.68 0.17 2.34
CA TYR A 92 18.42 -0.05 0.91
C TYR A 92 19.33 -1.11 0.29
N ASP A 93 20.64 -1.05 0.59
CA ASP A 93 21.62 -1.96 -0.01
C ASP A 93 21.46 -3.42 0.41
N ARG A 94 20.98 -3.66 1.62
CA ARG A 94 20.77 -5.01 2.16
C ARG A 94 19.43 -5.59 1.73
N ASP A 95 18.38 -4.76 1.78
CA ASP A 95 17.00 -5.22 1.79
C ASP A 95 16.26 -4.92 0.48
N CYS A 96 16.66 -3.91 -0.29
CA CYS A 96 15.96 -3.58 -1.53
C CYS A 96 16.39 -4.49 -2.70
N LYS A 97 15.84 -5.69 -2.74
CA LYS A 97 16.07 -6.71 -3.77
C LYS A 97 14.88 -7.67 -3.85
N ASP A 98 14.72 -8.35 -4.98
CA ASP A 98 13.76 -9.46 -5.11
C ASP A 98 14.35 -10.79 -4.64
N GLU A 99 13.57 -11.88 -4.73
CA GLU A 99 13.98 -13.24 -4.33
C GLU A 99 15.22 -13.74 -5.10
N ASP A 100 15.39 -13.29 -6.35
CA ASP A 100 16.55 -13.59 -7.20
C ASP A 100 17.75 -12.66 -6.90
N SER A 101 17.68 -11.85 -5.84
CA SER A 101 18.68 -10.88 -5.41
C SER A 101 18.98 -9.76 -6.42
N PHE A 102 18.07 -9.45 -7.33
CA PHE A 102 18.18 -8.26 -8.19
C PHE A 102 17.95 -7.00 -7.36
N ARG A 103 19.02 -6.22 -7.18
CA ARG A 103 18.99 -4.97 -6.43
C ARG A 103 18.02 -3.95 -7.03
N GLY A 104 17.35 -3.19 -6.17
CA GLY A 104 16.39 -2.16 -6.53
C GLY A 104 14.97 -2.67 -6.82
N ARG A 105 14.74 -3.99 -6.74
CA ARG A 105 13.42 -4.59 -6.97
C ARG A 105 12.66 -4.80 -5.67
N CYS A 106 12.31 -3.68 -5.06
CA CYS A 106 11.50 -3.56 -3.85
C CYS A 106 10.64 -2.30 -3.93
N VAL A 107 9.73 -2.06 -2.99
CA VAL A 107 8.86 -0.86 -3.00
C VAL A 107 9.63 0.47 -2.94
N ALA A 108 10.73 0.56 -2.18
CA ALA A 108 11.55 1.77 -2.16
C ALA A 108 12.22 2.05 -3.51
N GLY A 109 12.75 1.00 -4.17
CA GLY A 109 13.31 1.10 -5.51
C GLY A 109 12.26 1.45 -6.57
N ALA A 110 11.06 0.91 -6.44
CA ALA A 110 9.93 1.23 -7.31
C ALA A 110 9.52 2.70 -7.20
N ILE A 111 9.39 3.23 -5.98
CA ILE A 111 9.10 4.66 -5.75
C ILE A 111 10.16 5.54 -6.42
N ASN A 112 11.45 5.24 -6.24
CA ASN A 112 12.54 5.98 -6.89
C ASN A 112 12.44 5.91 -8.43
N ASN A 113 12.16 4.73 -8.97
CA ASN A 113 12.04 4.50 -10.41
C ASN A 113 10.87 5.30 -11.01
N TYR A 114 9.65 5.15 -10.49
CA TYR A 114 8.47 5.81 -11.05
C TYR A 114 8.45 7.32 -10.79
N THR A 115 9.07 7.78 -9.70
CA THR A 115 9.37 9.21 -9.51
C THR A 115 10.27 9.73 -10.63
N SER A 116 11.36 9.02 -10.96
CA SER A 116 12.28 9.40 -12.02
C SER A 116 11.63 9.39 -13.41
N GLN A 117 10.71 8.46 -13.66
CA GLN A 117 9.94 8.43 -14.90
C GLN A 117 9.01 9.65 -15.01
N LEU A 118 8.29 10.01 -13.94
CA LEU A 118 7.36 11.14 -13.98
C LEU A 118 8.05 12.50 -14.12
N LEU A 119 9.31 12.64 -13.68
CA LEU A 119 10.12 13.85 -13.94
C LEU A 119 10.35 14.11 -15.45
N THR A 120 10.06 13.13 -16.31
CA THR A 120 10.15 13.30 -17.77
C THR A 120 8.86 13.84 -18.41
N TYR A 121 7.82 14.14 -17.62
CA TYR A 121 6.50 14.59 -18.10
C TYR A 121 6.56 15.81 -19.02
N ASP A 122 7.34 16.83 -18.65
CA ASP A 122 7.52 18.07 -19.45
C ASP A 122 8.81 18.08 -20.27
N ALA A 123 9.49 16.94 -20.42
CA ALA A 123 10.71 16.88 -21.21
C ALA A 123 10.39 17.17 -22.68
N THR A 124 11.02 18.20 -23.25
CA THR A 124 10.86 18.65 -24.65
C THR A 124 11.29 17.62 -25.70
N SER A 125 11.70 16.42 -25.29
CA SER A 125 12.15 15.35 -26.17
C SER A 125 11.00 14.36 -26.44
N PRO A 126 10.67 14.07 -27.71
CA PRO A 126 9.48 13.29 -28.11
C PRO A 126 9.57 11.77 -27.84
N SER A 127 10.40 11.34 -26.87
CA SER A 127 10.76 9.93 -26.67
C SER A 127 10.75 9.52 -25.21
N THR A 128 9.73 9.90 -24.44
CA THR A 128 9.50 9.20 -23.17
C THR A 128 9.08 7.76 -23.49
N GLN A 129 10.03 6.83 -23.37
CA GLN A 129 9.82 5.39 -23.53
C GLN A 129 8.79 4.84 -22.51
N TYR A 130 8.49 5.61 -21.47
CA TYR A 130 7.64 5.23 -20.36
C TYR A 130 6.17 5.59 -20.57
N ASN A 131 5.30 4.70 -20.12
CA ASN A 131 3.89 5.01 -19.95
C ASN A 131 3.71 5.80 -18.64
N LEU A 132 3.59 7.12 -18.72
CA LEU A 132 3.51 7.99 -17.55
C LEU A 132 2.21 7.84 -16.75
N THR A 133 1.13 7.37 -17.37
CA THR A 133 -0.08 6.97 -16.63
C THR A 133 0.23 5.79 -15.72
N GLN A 134 0.91 4.76 -16.23
CA GLN A 134 1.33 3.63 -15.38
C GLN A 134 2.31 4.08 -14.30
N ALA A 135 3.24 4.99 -14.62
CA ALA A 135 4.17 5.52 -13.63
C ALA A 135 3.44 6.25 -12.49
N LEU A 136 2.41 7.05 -12.80
CA LEU A 136 1.58 7.71 -11.81
C LEU A 136 0.83 6.71 -10.93
N LEU A 137 0.19 5.70 -11.54
CA LEU A 137 -0.59 4.71 -10.80
C LEU A 137 0.30 3.83 -9.90
N PHE A 138 1.46 3.40 -10.41
CA PHE A 138 2.44 2.67 -9.62
C PHE A 138 3.00 3.52 -8.48
N LEU A 139 3.41 4.77 -8.74
CA LEU A 139 3.92 5.64 -7.68
C LEU A 139 2.88 5.86 -6.59
N ALA A 140 1.64 6.17 -6.96
CA ALA A 140 0.56 6.40 -6.00
C ALA A 140 0.29 5.17 -5.13
N HIS A 141 0.27 3.98 -5.72
CA HIS A 141 0.10 2.72 -5.00
C HIS A 141 1.28 2.41 -4.08
N PHE A 142 2.51 2.46 -4.62
CA PHE A 142 3.71 2.11 -3.87
C PHE A 142 4.02 3.05 -2.71
N VAL A 143 3.63 4.33 -2.81
CA VAL A 143 3.69 5.24 -1.65
C VAL A 143 2.70 4.81 -0.57
N GLY A 144 1.54 4.25 -0.91
CA GLY A 144 0.65 3.61 0.07
C GLY A 144 1.30 2.38 0.71
N ASP A 145 1.75 1.44 -0.13
CA ASP A 145 2.38 0.18 0.29
C ASP A 145 3.56 0.40 1.24
N ILE A 146 4.49 1.31 0.92
CA ILE A 146 5.66 1.53 1.79
C ILE A 146 5.28 2.10 3.16
N HIS A 147 4.07 2.65 3.33
CA HIS A 147 3.55 3.11 4.62
C HIS A 147 2.82 2.03 5.41
N GLN A 148 2.41 0.93 4.77
CA GLN A 148 1.87 -0.26 5.43
C GLN A 148 3.02 -0.94 6.21
N PRO A 149 2.99 -1.00 7.55
CA PRO A 149 4.10 -1.53 8.34
C PRO A 149 4.60 -2.91 7.90
N LEU A 150 3.69 -3.85 7.64
CA LEU A 150 3.98 -5.23 7.25
C LEU A 150 4.37 -5.41 5.78
N HIS A 151 4.25 -4.39 4.92
CA HIS A 151 4.93 -4.37 3.62
C HIS A 151 6.43 -4.13 3.76
N VAL A 152 6.91 -3.71 4.94
CA VAL A 152 8.33 -3.68 5.30
C VAL A 152 8.53 -4.58 6.51
N GLY A 153 8.29 -5.88 6.30
CA GLY A 153 8.20 -6.91 7.33
C GLY A 153 9.37 -7.89 7.35
N PHE A 154 9.20 -9.01 8.03
CA PHE A 154 10.23 -10.05 8.10
C PHE A 154 10.15 -11.00 6.91
N THR A 155 11.31 -11.47 6.48
CA THR A 155 11.41 -12.39 5.34
C THR A 155 10.76 -13.74 5.66
N SER A 156 10.98 -14.28 6.87
CA SER A 156 10.55 -15.64 7.20
C SER A 156 9.03 -15.83 7.25
N ASP A 157 8.31 -14.78 7.64
CA ASP A 157 6.85 -14.79 7.75
C ASP A 157 6.12 -14.10 6.58
N LYS A 158 6.89 -13.70 5.56
CA LYS A 158 6.40 -12.97 4.37
C LYS A 158 5.62 -11.70 4.76
N GLY A 159 6.16 -10.93 5.69
CA GLY A 159 5.48 -9.76 6.24
C GLY A 159 4.22 -10.13 7.03
N GLY A 160 4.23 -11.23 7.78
CA GLY A 160 3.08 -11.72 8.54
C GLY A 160 1.99 -12.41 7.71
N ASN A 161 2.24 -12.74 6.43
CA ASN A 161 1.32 -13.53 5.61
C ASN A 161 1.28 -15.01 6.02
N THR A 162 2.26 -15.49 6.80
CA THR A 162 2.28 -16.86 7.33
C THR A 162 2.06 -16.91 8.85
N ILE A 163 1.46 -15.87 9.43
CA ILE A 163 1.05 -15.85 10.84
C ILE A 163 -0.47 -15.92 10.84
N ASP A 164 -1.03 -17.10 11.08
CA ASP A 164 -2.47 -17.27 11.15
C ASP A 164 -2.99 -16.67 12.46
N VAL A 165 -4.08 -15.91 12.39
CA VAL A 165 -4.72 -15.26 13.54
C VAL A 165 -6.24 -15.28 13.40
N HIS A 166 -6.93 -14.88 14.46
CA HIS A 166 -8.36 -14.58 14.43
C HIS A 166 -8.55 -13.07 14.58
N TRP A 167 -9.18 -12.43 13.60
CA TRP A 167 -9.72 -11.09 13.76
C TRP A 167 -11.16 -11.20 14.23
N TYR A 168 -11.38 -10.94 15.52
CA TYR A 168 -12.63 -11.28 16.19
C TYR A 168 -13.05 -12.73 15.88
N THR A 169 -14.21 -12.92 15.25
CA THR A 169 -14.75 -14.25 14.96
C THR A 169 -14.24 -14.87 13.66
N ARG A 170 -13.37 -14.20 12.89
CA ARG A 170 -12.95 -14.62 11.54
C ARG A 170 -11.46 -15.00 11.54
N LYS A 171 -11.15 -16.15 10.93
CA LYS A 171 -9.76 -16.53 10.61
C LYS A 171 -9.21 -15.63 9.50
N THR A 172 -7.97 -15.20 9.66
CA THR A 172 -7.21 -14.40 8.70
C THR A 172 -5.71 -14.54 8.98
N VAL A 173 -4.87 -13.80 8.27
CA VAL A 173 -3.43 -13.69 8.54
C VAL A 173 -3.07 -12.30 9.05
N LEU A 174 -2.00 -12.18 9.83
CA LEU A 174 -1.59 -10.90 10.43
C LEU A 174 -1.41 -9.80 9.38
N HIS A 175 -0.87 -10.13 8.20
CA HIS A 175 -0.74 -9.18 7.10
C HIS A 175 -2.09 -8.55 6.71
N HIS A 176 -3.11 -9.38 6.52
CA HIS A 176 -4.44 -8.96 6.11
C HIS A 176 -5.17 -8.14 7.21
N VAL A 177 -4.80 -8.35 8.48
CA VAL A 177 -5.31 -7.52 9.58
C VAL A 177 -4.88 -6.06 9.41
N TRP A 178 -3.63 -5.85 9.00
CA TRP A 178 -3.07 -4.52 8.74
C TRP A 178 -3.44 -3.96 7.38
N ASP A 179 -3.57 -4.81 6.35
CA ASP A 179 -4.04 -4.38 5.04
C ASP A 179 -5.46 -3.85 5.10
N ASP A 180 -6.40 -4.64 5.64
CA ASP A 180 -7.82 -4.33 5.50
C ASP A 180 -8.56 -4.31 6.83
N ASN A 181 -8.40 -5.32 7.70
CA ASN A 181 -9.39 -5.54 8.76
C ASN A 181 -9.45 -4.43 9.81
N ILE A 182 -8.33 -3.81 10.20
CA ILE A 182 -8.35 -2.66 11.11
C ILE A 182 -9.13 -1.50 10.48
N ILE A 183 -8.92 -1.24 9.19
CA ILE A 183 -9.56 -0.12 8.48
C ILE A 183 -11.05 -0.40 8.29
N GLU A 184 -11.40 -1.58 7.79
CA GLU A 184 -12.79 -2.01 7.61
C GLU A 184 -13.58 -1.99 8.94
N THR A 185 -12.95 -2.39 10.05
CA THR A 185 -13.59 -2.34 11.37
C THR A 185 -13.85 -0.89 11.79
N ALA A 186 -12.87 0.00 11.61
CA ALA A 186 -13.03 1.42 11.92
C ALA A 186 -14.09 2.10 11.05
N GLU A 187 -14.15 1.79 9.74
CA GLU A 187 -15.18 2.31 8.85
C GLU A 187 -16.58 1.90 9.33
N ASN A 188 -16.78 0.61 9.60
CA ASN A 188 -18.07 0.09 10.06
C ASN A 188 -18.49 0.63 11.43
N ASP A 189 -17.56 0.76 12.38
CA ASP A 189 -17.89 1.15 13.76
C ASP A 189 -18.07 2.66 13.95
N TYR A 190 -17.37 3.49 13.16
CA TYR A 190 -17.29 4.94 13.41
C TYR A 190 -17.80 5.82 12.28
N TYR A 191 -17.79 5.36 11.02
CA TYR A 191 -17.93 6.22 9.84
C TYR A 191 -19.05 5.81 8.88
N GLY A 192 -19.77 4.72 9.18
CA GLY A 192 -20.86 4.21 8.34
C GLY A 192 -20.38 3.58 7.02
N GLU A 193 -21.31 3.31 6.09
CA GLU A 193 -20.95 2.74 4.78
C GLU A 193 -20.22 3.79 3.90
N GLY A 194 -18.89 3.79 3.96
CA GLY A 194 -18.04 4.47 2.97
C GLY A 194 -16.77 5.14 3.53
N VAL A 195 -15.77 5.26 2.65
CA VAL A 195 -14.43 5.81 2.94
C VAL A 195 -14.44 7.33 3.21
N ALA A 196 -15.49 8.05 2.82
CA ALA A 196 -15.50 9.52 2.78
C ALA A 196 -15.36 10.16 4.17
N GLU A 197 -16.15 9.73 5.15
CA GLU A 197 -16.09 10.28 6.51
C GLU A 197 -14.76 9.94 7.19
N PHE A 198 -14.21 8.75 6.91
CA PHE A 198 -12.90 8.36 7.41
C PHE A 198 -11.77 9.23 6.82
N VAL A 199 -11.82 9.51 5.51
CA VAL A 199 -10.89 10.46 4.86
C VAL A 199 -11.02 11.86 5.46
N ASP A 200 -12.24 12.34 5.69
CA ASP A 200 -12.49 13.65 6.29
C ASP A 200 -11.91 13.72 7.71
N ALA A 201 -12.04 12.66 8.51
CA ALA A 201 -11.42 12.57 9.83
C ALA A 201 -9.88 12.63 9.77
N LEU A 202 -9.26 11.92 8.83
CA LEU A 202 -7.82 12.01 8.60
C LEU A 202 -7.39 13.43 8.19
N MET A 203 -8.15 14.08 7.30
CA MET A 203 -7.89 15.46 6.86
C MET A 203 -8.03 16.48 8.00
N GLN A 204 -9.01 16.29 8.89
CA GLN A 204 -9.16 17.11 10.10
C GLN A 204 -7.95 16.94 11.03
N ASN A 205 -7.44 15.72 11.21
CA ASN A 205 -6.24 15.50 12.02
C ASN A 205 -4.98 16.09 11.36
N ILE A 206 -4.83 15.96 10.04
CA ILE A 206 -3.73 16.58 9.28
C ILE A 206 -3.72 18.11 9.44
N THR A 207 -4.90 18.75 9.42
CA THR A 207 -5.04 20.21 9.56
C THR A 207 -5.09 20.69 11.02
N GLY A 208 -5.42 19.80 11.95
CA GLY A 208 -5.51 20.06 13.39
C GLY A 208 -4.34 19.43 14.15
N GLU A 209 -4.57 18.28 14.77
CA GLU A 209 -3.65 17.61 15.71
C GLU A 209 -2.23 17.44 15.15
N TRP A 210 -2.10 17.05 13.89
CA TRP A 210 -0.82 16.75 13.26
C TRP A 210 -0.25 17.91 12.44
N SER A 211 -0.90 19.08 12.44
CA SER A 211 -0.48 20.25 11.65
C SER A 211 0.99 20.63 11.84
N GLN A 212 1.52 20.51 13.06
CA GLN A 212 2.94 20.79 13.36
C GLN A 212 3.91 19.70 12.88
N ARG A 213 3.43 18.48 12.63
CA ARG A 213 4.23 17.34 12.15
C ARG A 213 4.28 17.29 10.62
N VAL A 214 3.23 17.77 9.95
CA VAL A 214 3.06 17.75 8.50
C VAL A 214 4.27 18.34 7.74
N PRO A 215 4.85 19.50 8.10
CA PRO A 215 6.04 20.01 7.40
C PRO A 215 7.21 19.03 7.40
N GLY A 216 7.43 18.31 8.51
CA GLY A 216 8.46 17.27 8.60
C GLY A 216 8.14 16.00 7.82
N TRP A 217 6.86 15.74 7.52
CA TRP A 217 6.46 14.65 6.63
C TRP A 217 6.62 15.02 5.15
N GLU A 218 6.35 16.29 4.82
CA GLU A 218 6.49 16.84 3.47
C GLU A 218 7.96 17.01 3.08
N GLU A 219 8.84 17.34 4.04
CA GLU A 219 10.27 17.51 3.81
C GLU A 219 10.95 16.20 3.37
N CYS A 220 11.81 16.32 2.36
CA CYS A 220 12.68 15.24 1.92
C CYS A 220 14.09 15.80 1.76
N SER A 221 15.04 15.21 2.50
CA SER A 221 16.39 15.78 2.66
C SER A 221 17.16 15.91 1.33
N LYS A 222 18.15 16.81 1.30
CA LYS A 222 19.16 16.90 0.22
C LYS A 222 18.59 17.13 -1.19
N ASN A 223 17.51 17.90 -1.32
CA ASN A 223 16.84 18.18 -2.60
C ASN A 223 16.37 16.92 -3.35
N GLN A 224 16.10 15.83 -2.63
CA GLN A 224 15.54 14.63 -3.24
C GLN A 224 14.04 14.84 -3.55
N THR A 225 13.56 14.27 -4.65
CA THR A 225 12.15 14.34 -5.04
C THR A 225 11.27 13.47 -4.12
N THR A 226 11.81 12.35 -3.64
CA THR A 226 11.16 11.37 -2.76
C THR A 226 12.17 10.75 -1.79
N CYS A 227 11.71 10.30 -0.61
CA CYS A 227 12.55 9.77 0.47
C CYS A 227 12.10 8.36 0.94
N PRO A 228 11.97 7.37 0.05
CA PRO A 228 11.38 6.07 0.39
C PRO A 228 12.12 5.34 1.52
N ASP A 229 13.42 5.53 1.66
CA ASP A 229 14.20 4.89 2.72
C ASP A 229 13.79 5.32 4.14
N THR A 230 13.37 6.58 4.27
CA THR A 230 12.81 7.09 5.54
C THR A 230 11.48 6.41 5.81
N TYR A 231 10.63 6.28 4.78
CA TYR A 231 9.29 5.70 4.91
C TYR A 231 9.38 4.22 5.29
N ALA A 232 10.28 3.48 4.64
CA ALA A 232 10.54 2.07 4.94
C ALA A 232 11.10 1.88 6.36
N SER A 233 12.05 2.73 6.79
CA SER A 233 12.60 2.69 8.15
C SER A 233 11.53 2.90 9.22
N GLU A 234 10.58 3.81 8.99
CA GLU A 234 9.44 4.01 9.87
C GLU A 234 8.47 2.82 9.86
N SER A 235 8.24 2.19 8.70
CA SER A 235 7.36 1.03 8.57
C SER A 235 7.89 -0.20 9.30
N ILE A 236 9.18 -0.54 9.16
CA ILE A 236 9.76 -1.67 9.91
C ILE A 236 9.77 -1.41 11.42
N ALA A 237 10.00 -0.17 11.85
CA ALA A 237 9.88 0.21 13.25
C ALA A 237 8.44 0.01 13.76
N ALA A 238 7.44 0.47 12.98
CA ALA A 238 6.04 0.27 13.32
C ALA A 238 5.63 -1.22 13.30
N ALA A 239 6.18 -2.01 12.38
CA ALA A 239 5.93 -3.44 12.32
C ALA A 239 6.40 -4.13 13.60
N CYS A 240 7.61 -3.83 14.08
CA CYS A 240 8.14 -4.40 15.31
C CYS A 240 7.43 -3.88 16.57
N ASP A 241 7.19 -2.57 16.67
CA ASP A 241 6.66 -1.94 17.88
C ASP A 241 5.15 -2.18 18.05
N TRP A 242 4.43 -2.47 16.96
CA TRP A 242 2.97 -2.54 16.96
C TRP A 242 2.39 -3.77 16.29
N ALA A 243 2.85 -4.14 15.08
CA ALA A 243 2.24 -5.22 14.31
C ALA A 243 2.55 -6.60 14.89
N TYR A 244 3.82 -6.96 14.98
CA TYR A 244 4.26 -8.24 15.54
C TYR A 244 4.16 -8.29 17.07
N LYS A 245 4.14 -7.13 17.72
CA LYS A 245 4.19 -7.05 19.17
C LYS A 245 2.98 -7.73 19.82
N ASP A 246 3.29 -8.68 20.69
CA ASP A 246 2.32 -9.51 21.44
C ASP A 246 1.42 -10.38 20.54
N VAL A 247 1.85 -10.67 19.32
CA VAL A 247 1.16 -11.57 18.38
C VAL A 247 1.97 -12.85 18.18
N THR A 248 1.30 -13.98 18.33
CA THR A 248 1.79 -15.32 17.94
C THR A 248 0.79 -16.00 17.02
N GLU A 249 1.19 -17.14 16.45
CA GLU A 249 0.28 -18.03 15.73
C GLU A 249 -1.01 -18.30 16.53
N ASP A 250 -2.14 -18.32 15.83
CA ASP A 250 -3.51 -18.49 16.32
C ASP A 250 -4.00 -17.42 17.32
N SER A 251 -3.31 -16.29 17.47
CA SER A 251 -3.73 -15.21 18.36
C SER A 251 -5.15 -14.71 18.04
N LEU A 252 -5.93 -14.43 19.09
CA LEU A 252 -7.22 -13.75 18.97
C LEU A 252 -7.01 -12.24 19.12
N LEU A 253 -7.20 -11.50 18.03
CA LEU A 253 -7.05 -10.06 17.93
C LEU A 253 -8.44 -9.40 17.94
N GLU A 254 -8.72 -8.64 18.99
CA GLU A 254 -10.02 -7.98 19.24
C GLU A 254 -9.79 -6.51 19.66
N ASP A 255 -10.72 -5.92 20.43
CA ASP A 255 -10.76 -4.51 20.81
C ASP A 255 -9.44 -3.97 21.38
N ALA A 256 -8.73 -4.76 22.19
CA ALA A 256 -7.45 -4.33 22.77
C ALA A 256 -6.37 -4.13 21.68
N TYR A 257 -6.33 -5.02 20.68
CA TYR A 257 -5.41 -4.90 19.56
C TYR A 257 -5.87 -3.80 18.62
N PHE A 258 -7.16 -3.80 18.23
CA PHE A 258 -7.77 -2.79 17.38
C PHE A 258 -7.55 -1.37 17.91
N GLY A 259 -8.00 -1.08 19.13
CA GLY A 259 -7.95 0.27 19.69
C GLY A 259 -6.53 0.80 19.91
N SER A 260 -5.55 -0.08 20.14
CA SER A 260 -4.15 0.33 20.30
C SER A 260 -3.40 0.51 18.98
N ARG A 261 -3.80 -0.20 17.90
CA ARG A 261 -3.12 -0.15 16.59
C ARG A 261 -3.80 0.79 15.59
N LEU A 262 -5.09 1.06 15.72
CA LEU A 262 -5.82 2.00 14.85
C LEU A 262 -5.15 3.39 14.77
N PRO A 263 -4.66 4.00 15.87
CA PRO A 263 -3.93 5.28 15.77
C PRO A 263 -2.66 5.21 14.92
N VAL A 264 -1.98 4.06 14.92
CA VAL A 264 -0.79 3.82 14.09
C VAL A 264 -1.18 3.73 12.62
N VAL A 265 -2.23 2.96 12.30
CA VAL A 265 -2.78 2.87 10.95
C VAL A 265 -3.19 4.25 10.43
N ASN A 266 -3.96 5.02 11.21
CA ASN A 266 -4.39 6.38 10.83
C ASN A 266 -3.19 7.31 10.58
N LEU A 267 -2.14 7.20 11.41
CA LEU A 267 -0.92 7.97 11.22
C LEU A 267 -0.21 7.59 9.91
N ARG A 268 -0.07 6.29 9.60
CA ARG A 268 0.57 5.83 8.36
C ARG A 268 -0.24 6.24 7.13
N LEU A 269 -1.58 6.13 7.20
CA LEU A 269 -2.50 6.60 6.17
C LEU A 269 -2.33 8.11 5.89
N ALA A 270 -2.25 8.93 6.93
CA ALA A 270 -2.04 10.36 6.77
C ALA A 270 -0.63 10.68 6.20
N GLN A 271 0.41 10.01 6.71
CA GLN A 271 1.77 10.21 6.23
C GLN A 271 1.91 9.86 4.75
N GLY A 272 1.36 8.73 4.29
CA GLY A 272 1.43 8.33 2.89
C GLY A 272 0.74 9.33 1.96
N GLY A 273 -0.42 9.88 2.34
CA GLY A 273 -1.14 10.86 1.52
C GLY A 273 -0.41 12.20 1.45
N VAL A 274 0.08 12.69 2.59
CA VAL A 274 0.89 13.91 2.65
C VAL A 274 2.17 13.77 1.83
N ARG A 275 2.88 12.64 1.93
CA ARG A 275 4.12 12.37 1.19
C ARG A 275 3.89 12.13 -0.29
N LEU A 276 2.78 11.50 -0.67
CA LEU A 276 2.38 11.36 -2.08
C LEU A 276 2.14 12.75 -2.69
N ALA A 277 1.33 13.58 -2.05
CA ALA A 277 1.04 14.92 -2.53
C ALA A 277 2.32 15.78 -2.61
N ALA A 278 3.17 15.76 -1.58
CA ALA A 278 4.43 16.51 -1.58
C ALA A 278 5.39 16.02 -2.68
N THR A 279 5.47 14.72 -2.92
CA THR A 279 6.29 14.13 -3.99
C THR A 279 5.76 14.53 -5.37
N LEU A 280 4.45 14.44 -5.62
CA LEU A 280 3.85 14.87 -6.88
C LEU A 280 4.01 16.39 -7.10
N ASN A 281 3.90 17.20 -6.05
CA ASN A 281 4.16 18.64 -6.10
C ASN A 281 5.62 18.93 -6.50
N ARG A 282 6.60 18.15 -6.03
CA ARG A 282 8.00 18.28 -6.45
C ARG A 282 8.27 17.79 -7.88
N ILE A 283 7.50 16.81 -8.35
CA ILE A 283 7.63 16.27 -9.71
C ILE A 283 7.10 17.28 -10.74
N PHE A 284 5.96 17.90 -10.47
CA PHE A 284 5.22 18.76 -11.40
C PHE A 284 5.30 20.26 -11.05
N SER A 285 6.34 20.67 -10.31
CA SER A 285 6.60 22.07 -9.97
C SER A 285 7.16 22.87 -11.13
#